data_AF-A0A256FNM6-F1
#
_entry.id   AF-A0A256FNM6-F1
#
_cell.length_a   1.000
_cell.length_b   1.000
_cell.length_c   1.000
_cell.angle_alpha   90.00
_cell.angle_beta   90.00
_cell.angle_gamma   90.00
#
_symmetry.space_group_name_H-M   'P 1'
#
loop_
_entity.id
_entity.type
_entity.pdbx_description
1 polymer ?
#
loop_
_entity_poly.entity_id
_entity_poly.type
_entity_poly.pdbx_seq_one_letter_code
_entity_poly.pdbx_strand_id
1 'polypeptide(L)'
;MTRSPFATRFFDRSSIWLTVILLGGIILETQNTGSQEFIFIWPLLLMIYERIKRIKGKARIAFLVLAAFCVIPTFSKVTHKILRVIAVAPTYVQPPVTELKTMRQVSVRPDIMDRAKLLPMHYADYSAPYEALATQGQLPSWRLYSELDYQMYWIISADEAIKAFKAFESRDGVYIKTLMTLDFTDPFPWLLNREPTRKIQIGADPFRTVPAMTDETRVAVEATDGILRPKCPMTTTRLALQEIYADALKDREVVPLDACWDLLLRPGILQK
;
A
#
# COMPACT_ATOMS: atom_id res chain seq x y z
N MET A 1 -27.60 23.33 -34.56
CA MET A 1 -27.98 22.54 -33.36
C MET A 1 -28.13 23.48 -32.18
N THR A 2 -29.34 24.01 -31.99
CA THR A 2 -29.70 24.88 -30.85
C THR A 2 -30.14 23.98 -29.69
N ARG A 3 -29.33 23.90 -28.62
CA ARG A 3 -29.74 23.24 -27.37
C ARG A 3 -30.96 23.98 -26.82
N SER A 4 -32.09 23.27 -26.65
CA SER A 4 -33.30 23.82 -26.05
C SER A 4 -33.00 24.36 -24.64
N PRO A 5 -33.33 25.63 -24.34
CA PRO A 5 -33.08 26.26 -23.03
C PRO A 5 -33.84 25.58 -21.87
N PHE A 6 -34.81 24.74 -22.19
CA PHE A 6 -35.61 24.00 -21.22
C PHE A 6 -34.84 22.79 -20.64
N ALA A 7 -34.08 22.09 -21.49
CA ALA A 7 -33.28 20.95 -21.06
C ALA A 7 -32.16 21.38 -20.09
N THR A 8 -31.47 22.48 -20.40
CA THR A 8 -30.44 23.06 -19.53
C THR A 8 -31.00 23.48 -18.17
N ARG A 9 -32.21 24.06 -18.12
CA ARG A 9 -32.87 24.44 -16.85
C ARG A 9 -33.38 23.25 -16.03
N PHE A 10 -33.70 22.12 -16.67
CA PHE A 10 -34.13 20.91 -15.96
C PHE A 10 -32.92 20.26 -15.27
N PHE A 11 -31.85 19.99 -16.01
CA PHE A 11 -30.63 19.39 -15.47
C PHE A 11 -29.89 20.28 -14.46
N ASP A 12 -30.15 21.59 -14.44
CA ASP A 12 -29.58 22.52 -13.45
C ASP A 12 -30.37 22.58 -12.12
N ARG A 13 -31.38 21.72 -11.92
CA ARG A 13 -32.12 21.68 -10.64
C ARG A 13 -31.31 20.98 -9.55
N SER A 14 -31.27 21.60 -8.36
CA SER A 14 -30.54 21.03 -7.20
C SER A 14 -31.06 19.66 -6.79
N SER A 15 -32.33 19.35 -7.03
CA SER A 15 -32.92 18.03 -6.75
C SER A 15 -32.39 16.92 -7.66
N ILE A 16 -32.08 17.24 -8.93
CA ILE A 16 -31.52 16.25 -9.87
C ILE A 16 -30.08 15.94 -9.47
N TRP A 17 -29.29 16.98 -9.18
CA TRP A 17 -27.94 16.80 -8.68
C TRP A 17 -27.90 16.05 -7.35
N LEU A 18 -28.89 16.25 -6.46
CA LEU A 18 -29.04 15.45 -5.25
C LEU A 18 -29.22 13.96 -5.57
N THR A 19 -30.13 13.62 -6.47
CA THR A 19 -30.36 12.23 -6.85
C THR A 19 -29.12 11.60 -7.49
N VAL A 20 -28.44 12.31 -8.40
CA VAL A 20 -27.22 11.82 -9.07
C VAL A 20 -26.11 11.57 -8.05
N ILE A 21 -25.89 12.51 -7.13
CA ILE A 21 -24.84 12.41 -6.10
C ILE A 21 -25.16 11.30 -5.10
N LEU A 22 -26.42 11.13 -4.70
CA LEU A 22 -26.85 10.03 -3.83
C LEU A 22 -26.66 8.67 -4.50
N LEU A 23 -27.07 8.52 -5.76
CA LEU A 23 -26.89 7.28 -6.51
C LEU A 23 -25.40 6.96 -6.69
N GLY A 24 -24.59 7.94 -7.07
CA GLY A 24 -23.14 7.78 -7.18
C GLY A 24 -22.50 7.41 -5.83
N GLY A 25 -22.93 8.05 -4.74
CA GLY A 25 -22.49 7.75 -3.38
C GLY A 25 -22.79 6.31 -2.98
N ILE A 26 -24.02 5.82 -3.20
CA ILE A 26 -24.43 4.45 -2.88
C ILE A 26 -23.60 3.43 -3.67
N ILE A 27 -23.41 3.64 -4.98
CA ILE A 27 -22.62 2.74 -5.83
C ILE A 27 -21.17 2.69 -5.33
N LEU A 28 -20.58 3.83 -4.98
CA LEU A 28 -19.20 3.87 -4.46
C LEU A 28 -19.08 3.26 -3.06
N GLU A 29 -20.07 3.48 -2.18
CA GLU A 29 -20.05 2.97 -0.81
C GLU A 29 -20.20 1.44 -0.78
N THR A 30 -20.98 0.85 -1.70
CA THR A 30 -21.08 -0.61 -1.84
C THR A 30 -19.77 -1.27 -2.27
N GLN A 31 -18.86 -0.53 -2.91
CA GLN A 31 -17.56 -1.04 -3.35
C GLN A 31 -16.44 -0.80 -2.33
N ASN A 32 -16.65 0.07 -1.34
CA ASN A 32 -15.61 0.47 -0.41
C ASN A 32 -16.05 0.16 1.04
N THR A 33 -15.33 -0.74 1.70
CA THR A 33 -15.63 -1.18 3.09
C THR A 33 -15.35 -0.10 4.14
N GLY A 34 -14.87 1.08 3.74
CA GLY A 34 -14.74 2.27 4.57
C GLY A 34 -15.86 3.26 4.29
N SER A 35 -16.87 3.30 5.17
CA SER A 35 -18.01 4.22 5.14
C SER A 35 -17.64 5.61 4.62
N GLN A 36 -18.27 6.04 3.53
CA GLN A 36 -18.13 7.40 3.04
C GLN A 36 -19.03 8.29 3.91
N GLU A 37 -18.44 8.95 4.90
CA GLU A 37 -19.17 9.79 5.87
C GLU A 37 -19.79 11.03 5.21
N PHE A 38 -20.90 10.90 4.44
CA PHE A 38 -21.69 11.94 3.74
C PHE A 38 -20.91 13.06 3.00
N ILE A 39 -19.58 12.97 2.92
CA ILE A 39 -18.69 14.03 2.45
C ILE A 39 -18.91 14.29 0.96
N PHE A 40 -19.33 13.27 0.23
CA PHE A 40 -19.70 13.35 -1.18
C PHE A 40 -20.89 14.30 -1.44
N ILE A 41 -21.73 14.57 -0.42
CA ILE A 41 -22.88 15.49 -0.53
C ILE A 41 -22.45 16.95 -0.32
N TRP A 42 -21.28 17.23 0.26
CA TRP A 42 -20.87 18.59 0.64
C TRP A 42 -20.83 19.59 -0.53
N PRO A 43 -20.29 19.27 -1.72
CA PRO A 43 -20.33 20.19 -2.87
C PRO A 43 -21.75 20.63 -3.25
N LEU A 44 -22.72 19.70 -3.14
CA LEU A 44 -24.11 19.99 -3.41
C LEU A 44 -24.74 20.88 -2.34
N LEU A 45 -24.43 20.65 -1.06
CA LEU A 45 -24.90 21.51 0.02
C LEU A 45 -24.39 22.94 -0.19
N LEU A 46 -23.13 23.12 -0.60
CA LEU A 46 -22.58 24.44 -0.93
C LEU A 46 -23.32 25.08 -2.12
N MET A 47 -23.58 24.32 -3.19
CA MET A 47 -24.34 24.81 -4.34
C MET A 47 -25.78 25.23 -3.95
N ILE A 48 -26.47 24.44 -3.13
CA ILE A 48 -27.81 24.77 -2.63
C ILE A 48 -27.75 26.00 -1.71
N TYR A 49 -26.72 26.09 -0.86
CA TYR A 49 -26.51 27.22 0.03
C TYR A 49 -26.38 28.54 -0.74
N GLU A 50 -25.62 28.57 -1.84
CA GLU A 50 -25.52 29.76 -2.69
C GLU A 50 -26.86 30.18 -3.29
N ARG A 51 -27.68 29.22 -3.71
CA ARG A 51 -29.01 29.48 -4.30
C ARG A 51 -30.00 29.96 -3.24
N ILE A 52 -29.96 29.39 -2.03
CA ILE A 52 -30.91 29.72 -0.95
C ILE A 52 -30.54 30.98 -0.17
N LYS A 53 -29.31 31.52 -0.31
CA LYS A 53 -28.91 32.82 0.26
C LYS A 53 -29.91 33.94 -0.11
N ARG A 54 -30.53 33.85 -1.29
CA ARG A 54 -31.48 34.83 -1.82
C ARG A 54 -32.91 34.66 -1.29
N ILE A 55 -33.19 33.56 -0.58
CA ILE A 55 -34.51 33.21 -0.05
C ILE A 55 -34.52 33.43 1.47
N LYS A 56 -35.50 34.19 1.97
CA LYS A 56 -35.71 34.42 3.41
C LYS A 56 -36.82 33.52 3.95
N GLY A 57 -36.78 33.19 5.24
CA GLY A 57 -37.85 32.45 5.93
C GLY A 57 -37.57 30.97 6.19
N LYS A 58 -38.64 30.21 6.47
CA LYS A 58 -38.60 28.83 7.01
C LYS A 58 -37.79 27.84 6.14
N ALA A 59 -37.82 27.99 4.82
CA ALA A 59 -37.08 27.12 3.89
C ALA A 59 -35.55 27.20 4.09
N ARG A 60 -35.02 28.40 4.38
CA ARG A 60 -33.60 28.58 4.67
C ARG A 60 -33.21 27.89 5.97
N ILE A 61 -34.05 27.99 6.99
CA ILE A 61 -33.82 27.34 8.30
C ILE A 61 -33.84 25.81 8.12
N ALA A 62 -34.84 25.28 7.42
CA ALA A 62 -34.96 23.85 7.16
C ALA A 62 -33.72 23.30 6.42
N PHE A 63 -33.26 24.01 5.38
CA PHE A 63 -32.03 23.64 4.68
C PHE A 63 -30.80 23.65 5.62
N LEU A 64 -30.62 24.71 6.42
CA LEU A 64 -29.47 24.81 7.33
C LEU A 64 -29.46 23.67 8.36
N VAL A 65 -30.62 23.31 8.91
CA VAL A 65 -30.75 22.19 9.87
C VAL A 65 -30.41 20.86 9.19
N LEU A 66 -30.96 20.59 8.01
CA LEU A 66 -30.67 19.36 7.26
C LEU A 66 -29.20 19.28 6.83
N ALA A 67 -28.62 20.39 6.36
CA ALA A 67 -27.21 20.48 6.02
C ALA A 67 -26.32 20.24 7.26
N ALA A 68 -26.71 20.77 8.42
CA ALA A 68 -26.00 20.53 9.67
C ALA A 68 -25.97 19.04 10.05
N PHE A 69 -27.08 18.30 9.88
CA PHE A 69 -27.10 16.86 10.10
C PHE A 69 -26.14 16.08 9.18
N CYS A 70 -25.90 16.55 7.96
CA CYS A 70 -24.95 15.93 7.03
C CYS A 70 -23.48 16.31 7.30
N VAL A 71 -23.23 17.50 7.85
CA VAL A 71 -21.86 18.06 7.99
C VAL A 71 -21.28 17.83 9.39
N ILE A 72 -22.08 18.04 10.45
CA ILE A 72 -21.60 18.00 11.84
C ILE A 72 -20.94 16.65 12.21
N PRO A 73 -21.50 15.48 11.86
CA PRO A 73 -20.88 14.21 12.22
C PRO A 73 -19.46 14.05 11.65
N THR A 74 -19.30 14.27 10.34
CA THR A 74 -18.00 14.17 9.65
C THR A 74 -17.03 15.23 10.18
N PHE A 75 -17.49 16.47 10.35
CA PHE A 75 -16.66 17.55 10.89
C PHE A 75 -16.17 17.25 12.31
N SER A 76 -17.06 16.77 13.18
CA SER A 76 -16.74 16.39 14.56
C SER A 76 -15.70 15.26 14.59
N LYS A 77 -15.89 14.21 13.79
CA LYS A 77 -14.93 13.10 13.69
C LYS A 77 -13.57 13.54 13.18
N VAL A 78 -13.52 14.35 12.12
CA VAL A 78 -12.26 14.89 11.57
C VAL A 78 -11.57 15.77 12.61
N THR A 79 -12.30 16.69 13.25
CA THR A 79 -11.76 17.59 14.29
C THR A 79 -11.19 16.78 15.46
N HIS A 80 -11.94 15.79 15.96
CA HIS A 80 -11.47 14.91 17.03
C HIS A 80 -10.20 14.14 16.63
N LYS A 81 -10.15 13.59 15.41
CA LYS A 81 -8.95 12.91 14.90
C LYS A 81 -7.76 13.86 14.79
N ILE A 82 -7.95 15.08 14.28
CA ILE A 82 -6.89 16.10 14.18
C ILE A 82 -6.37 16.46 15.57
N LEU A 83 -7.26 16.80 16.52
CA LEU A 83 -6.88 17.14 17.89
C LEU A 83 -6.11 16.00 18.55
N ARG A 84 -6.58 14.75 18.36
CA ARG A 84 -5.88 13.57 18.86
C ARG A 84 -4.49 13.45 18.25
N VAL A 85 -4.34 13.62 16.94
CA VAL A 85 -3.04 13.57 16.27
C VAL A 85 -2.12 14.67 16.78
N ILE A 86 -2.59 15.92 16.90
CA ILE A 86 -1.78 17.02 17.46
C ILE A 86 -1.30 16.70 18.88
N ALA A 87 -2.18 16.11 19.70
CA ALA A 87 -1.84 15.76 21.08
C ALA A 87 -0.84 14.60 21.19
N VAL A 88 -0.87 13.62 20.28
CA VAL A 88 -0.04 12.39 20.39
C VAL A 88 1.14 12.34 19.43
N ALA A 89 1.12 13.05 18.31
CA ALA A 89 2.19 13.03 17.32
C ALA A 89 3.57 13.40 17.89
N PRO A 90 3.71 14.35 18.85
CA PRO A 90 5.00 14.63 19.47
C PRO A 90 5.60 13.43 20.23
N THR A 91 4.80 12.44 20.61
CA THR A 91 5.27 11.23 21.30
C THR A 91 5.62 10.09 20.34
N TYR A 92 5.42 10.27 19.03
CA TYR A 92 5.69 9.23 18.04
C TYR A 92 7.17 9.22 17.71
N VAL A 93 7.69 8.02 17.43
CA VAL A 93 9.09 7.78 17.11
C VAL A 93 9.22 7.31 15.67
N GLN A 94 10.32 7.70 15.03
CA GLN A 94 10.68 7.24 13.68
C GLN A 94 11.47 5.93 13.75
N PRO A 95 11.38 5.09 12.70
CA PRO A 95 12.20 3.89 12.61
C PRO A 95 13.70 4.25 12.48
N PRO A 96 14.61 3.43 13.04
CA PRO A 96 16.06 3.67 13.00
C PRO A 96 16.67 3.27 11.65
N VAL A 97 16.22 3.88 10.55
CA VAL A 97 16.55 3.50 9.16
C VAL A 97 17.24 4.65 8.41
N THR A 98 18.12 4.31 7.46
CA THR A 98 18.94 5.27 6.72
C THR A 98 18.79 5.18 5.20
N GLU A 99 18.40 4.03 4.66
CA GLU A 99 18.49 3.71 3.24
C GLU A 99 17.19 3.95 2.46
N LEU A 100 16.09 4.27 3.15
CA LEU A 100 14.75 4.23 2.57
C LEU A 100 14.27 5.52 1.89
N LYS A 101 15.16 6.45 1.55
CA LYS A 101 14.81 7.75 0.94
C LYS A 101 13.66 8.44 1.68
N THR A 102 12.51 8.69 1.04
CA THR A 102 11.32 9.29 1.65
C THR A 102 10.41 8.29 2.35
N MET A 103 10.55 6.97 2.10
CA MET A 103 9.75 5.94 2.79
C MET A 103 10.03 5.86 4.28
N ARG A 104 11.16 6.40 4.75
CA ARG A 104 11.46 6.54 6.19
C ARG A 104 10.61 7.60 6.91
N GLN A 105 9.83 8.41 6.19
CA GLN A 105 9.00 9.49 6.74
C GLN A 105 7.71 8.94 7.37
N VAL A 106 7.84 7.95 8.23
CA VAL A 106 6.75 7.31 8.97
C VAL A 106 7.09 7.33 10.46
N SER A 107 6.06 7.38 11.29
CA SER A 107 6.23 7.37 12.74
C SER A 107 5.10 6.60 13.39
N VAL A 108 5.42 5.96 14.51
CA VAL A 108 4.46 5.17 15.29
C VAL A 108 4.68 5.41 16.77
N ARG A 109 3.78 4.89 17.59
CA ARG A 109 3.94 4.93 19.04
C ARG A 109 5.15 4.10 19.48
N PRO A 110 5.82 4.47 20.59
CA PRO A 110 7.00 3.76 21.08
C PRO A 110 6.78 2.26 21.31
N ASP A 111 5.63 1.86 21.88
CA ASP A 111 5.28 0.46 22.13
C ASP A 111 5.18 -0.38 20.84
N ILE A 112 4.66 0.23 19.77
CA ILE A 112 4.59 -0.39 18.44
C ILE A 112 6.01 -0.51 17.85
N MET A 113 6.83 0.54 18.00
CA MET A 113 8.22 0.54 17.52
C MET A 113 9.07 -0.50 18.25
N ASP A 114 8.90 -0.64 19.57
CA ASP A 114 9.63 -1.62 20.37
C ASP A 114 9.31 -3.04 19.91
N ARG A 115 8.02 -3.34 19.66
CA ARG A 115 7.62 -4.62 19.04
C ARG A 115 8.22 -4.77 17.64
N ALA A 116 8.14 -3.75 16.79
CA ALA A 116 8.66 -3.80 15.42
C ALA A 116 10.17 -4.07 15.35
N LYS A 117 10.96 -3.58 16.32
CA LYS A 117 12.40 -3.85 16.43
C LYS A 117 12.73 -5.27 16.88
N LEU A 118 11.82 -5.95 17.58
CA LEU A 118 12.00 -7.35 18.00
C LEU A 118 11.70 -8.33 16.85
N LEU A 119 10.83 -7.94 15.93
CA LEU A 119 10.33 -8.82 14.87
C LEU A 119 11.39 -9.37 13.90
N PRO A 120 12.45 -8.63 13.47
CA PRO A 120 13.47 -9.17 12.57
C PRO A 120 14.15 -10.42 13.14
N MET A 121 14.64 -10.31 14.37
CA MET A 121 15.27 -11.43 15.07
C MET A 121 14.26 -12.54 15.37
N HIS A 122 13.07 -12.19 15.84
CA HIS A 122 12.04 -13.18 16.16
C HIS A 122 11.61 -14.01 14.94
N TYR A 123 11.39 -13.36 13.79
CA TYR A 123 11.00 -14.07 12.58
C TYR A 123 12.14 -14.89 11.97
N ALA A 124 13.39 -14.47 12.15
CA ALA A 124 14.56 -15.25 11.77
C ALA A 124 14.73 -16.50 12.65
N ASP A 125 14.70 -16.33 13.97
CA ASP A 125 14.98 -17.39 14.94
C ASP A 125 13.85 -18.44 15.01
N TYR A 126 12.62 -18.04 14.71
CA TYR A 126 11.43 -18.88 14.79
C TYR A 126 10.69 -18.96 13.45
N SER A 127 11.39 -19.25 12.34
CA SER A 127 10.77 -19.28 11.00
C SER A 127 9.75 -20.41 10.81
N ALA A 128 10.00 -21.59 11.40
CA ALA A 128 9.27 -22.82 11.12
C ALA A 128 7.74 -22.73 11.35
N PRO A 129 7.21 -22.11 12.43
CA PRO A 129 5.77 -21.91 12.59
C PRO A 129 5.14 -21.06 11.49
N TYR A 130 5.85 -20.03 10.99
CA TYR A 130 5.34 -19.15 9.94
C TYR A 130 5.30 -19.86 8.59
N GLU A 131 6.31 -20.68 8.29
CA GLU A 131 6.34 -21.55 7.10
C GLU A 131 5.19 -22.58 7.15
N ALA A 132 4.95 -23.20 8.32
CA ALA A 132 3.88 -24.16 8.50
C ALA A 132 2.48 -23.54 8.31
N LEU A 133 2.28 -22.28 8.71
CA LEU A 133 1.04 -21.55 8.43
C LEU A 133 0.93 -21.18 6.95
N ALA A 134 2.01 -20.66 6.35
CA ALA A 134 2.03 -20.24 4.96
C ALA A 134 1.70 -21.38 4.00
N THR A 135 2.27 -22.56 4.22
CA THR A 135 1.99 -23.78 3.45
C THR A 135 0.54 -24.27 3.57
N GLN A 136 -0.14 -23.93 4.67
CA GLN A 136 -1.56 -24.20 4.87
C GLN A 136 -2.48 -23.07 4.36
N GLY A 137 -1.95 -22.10 3.63
CA GLY A 137 -2.74 -20.96 3.16
C GLY A 137 -3.17 -20.01 4.29
N GLN A 138 -2.49 -20.02 5.44
CA GLN A 138 -2.77 -19.17 6.58
C GLN A 138 -1.68 -18.12 6.84
N LEU A 139 -2.11 -16.94 7.29
CA LEU A 139 -1.19 -15.92 7.79
C LEU A 139 -0.91 -16.15 9.28
N PRO A 140 0.25 -15.67 9.80
CA PRO A 140 0.55 -15.62 11.24
C PRO A 140 -0.55 -14.92 12.06
N SER A 141 -1.20 -13.93 11.45
CA SER A 141 -2.41 -13.27 11.93
C SER A 141 -3.29 -12.98 10.73
N TRP A 142 -4.61 -13.19 10.85
CA TRP A 142 -5.57 -12.81 9.80
C TRP A 142 -5.51 -11.31 9.44
N ARG A 143 -4.94 -10.47 10.33
CA ARG A 143 -4.79 -9.04 10.12
C ARG A 143 -3.33 -8.61 9.91
N LEU A 144 -2.40 -9.53 9.67
CA LEU A 144 -0.96 -9.26 9.60
C LEU A 144 -0.62 -7.96 8.84
N TYR A 145 -1.12 -7.81 7.60
CA TYR A 145 -0.80 -6.64 6.77
C TYR A 145 -1.39 -5.31 7.27
N SER A 146 -2.38 -5.36 8.18
CA SER A 146 -2.98 -4.20 8.85
C SER A 146 -2.37 -3.93 10.23
N GLU A 147 -1.48 -4.80 10.72
CA GLU A 147 -0.79 -4.64 12.00
C GLU A 147 0.34 -3.61 11.85
N LEU A 148 0.31 -2.57 12.68
CA LEU A 148 1.23 -1.42 12.56
C LEU A 148 2.68 -1.79 12.84
N ASP A 149 2.90 -2.73 13.75
CA ASP A 149 4.22 -3.27 14.07
C ASP A 149 4.76 -4.15 12.94
N TYR A 150 3.91 -4.91 12.24
CA TYR A 150 4.33 -5.64 11.03
C TYR A 150 4.71 -4.67 9.90
N GLN A 151 3.90 -3.63 9.66
CA GLN A 151 4.22 -2.59 8.68
C GLN A 151 5.55 -1.89 9.02
N MET A 152 5.81 -1.65 10.31
CA MET A 152 7.07 -1.04 10.74
C MET A 152 8.26 -1.98 10.70
N TYR A 153 8.04 -3.25 11.02
CA TYR A 153 9.01 -4.31 10.82
C TYR A 153 9.46 -4.37 9.36
N TRP A 154 8.52 -4.35 8.40
CA TRP A 154 8.86 -4.42 6.99
C TRP A 154 9.75 -3.26 6.55
N ILE A 155 9.50 -2.04 7.07
CA ILE A 155 10.35 -0.87 6.84
C ILE A 155 11.76 -1.10 7.40
N ILE A 156 11.90 -1.59 8.63
CA ILE A 156 13.20 -1.90 9.24
C ILE A 156 13.93 -2.98 8.42
N SER A 157 13.24 -4.06 8.07
CA SER A 157 13.80 -5.18 7.33
C SER A 157 14.23 -4.78 5.90
N ALA A 158 13.48 -3.90 5.23
CA ALA A 158 13.87 -3.38 3.92
C ALA A 158 15.14 -2.51 3.98
N ASP A 159 15.34 -1.77 5.07
CA ASP A 159 16.58 -0.99 5.29
C ASP A 159 17.79 -1.91 5.48
N GLU A 160 17.64 -2.97 6.27
CA GLU A 160 18.65 -4.00 6.49
C GLU A 160 19.01 -4.72 5.17
N ALA A 161 18.00 -5.10 4.38
CA ALA A 161 18.19 -5.71 3.08
C ALA A 161 18.98 -4.81 2.12
N ILE A 162 18.72 -3.49 2.10
CA ILE A 162 19.46 -2.54 1.26
C ILE A 162 20.91 -2.40 1.73
N LYS A 163 21.15 -2.34 3.04
CA LYS A 163 22.51 -2.30 3.60
C LYS A 163 23.28 -3.56 3.22
N ALA A 164 22.68 -4.73 3.39
CA ALA A 164 23.27 -6.01 3.04
C ALA A 164 23.53 -6.13 1.53
N PHE A 165 22.59 -5.68 0.70
CA PHE A 165 22.75 -5.64 -0.76
C PHE A 165 23.92 -4.75 -1.20
N LYS A 166 24.03 -3.53 -0.66
CA LYS A 166 25.14 -2.62 -0.96
C LYS A 166 26.48 -3.18 -0.49
N ALA A 167 26.50 -3.82 0.68
CA ALA A 167 27.69 -4.48 1.21
C ALA A 167 28.13 -5.64 0.31
N PHE A 168 27.18 -6.45 -0.17
CA PHE A 168 27.40 -7.50 -1.17
C PHE A 168 28.04 -6.93 -2.44
N GLU A 169 27.41 -5.95 -3.09
CA GLU A 169 27.95 -5.34 -4.32
C GLU A 169 29.36 -4.76 -4.12
N SER A 170 29.60 -4.09 -2.98
CA SER A 170 30.91 -3.52 -2.66
C SER A 170 31.97 -4.57 -2.40
N ARG A 171 31.61 -5.70 -1.77
CA ARG A 171 32.55 -6.78 -1.45
C ARG A 171 32.92 -7.58 -2.70
N ASP A 172 31.94 -7.89 -3.52
CA ASP A 172 32.07 -8.79 -4.67
C ASP A 172 32.39 -8.02 -5.97
N GLY A 173 32.43 -6.68 -5.92
CA GLY A 173 32.82 -5.84 -7.06
C GLY A 173 31.83 -5.88 -8.22
N VAL A 174 30.56 -6.17 -7.94
CA VAL A 174 29.49 -6.32 -8.94
C VAL A 174 28.50 -5.16 -8.89
N TYR A 175 27.88 -4.87 -10.03
CA TYR A 175 26.78 -3.92 -10.12
C TYR A 175 25.54 -4.61 -10.70
N ILE A 176 24.50 -4.75 -9.89
CA ILE A 176 23.26 -5.41 -10.28
C ILE A 176 22.34 -4.34 -10.87
N LYS A 177 22.15 -4.35 -12.18
CA LYS A 177 21.48 -3.27 -12.89
C LYS A 177 19.95 -3.35 -12.79
N THR A 178 19.39 -4.56 -12.86
CA THR A 178 17.94 -4.80 -12.84
C THR A 178 17.50 -5.60 -11.62
N LEU A 179 16.38 -5.20 -11.01
CA LEU A 179 15.86 -5.79 -9.78
C LEU A 179 14.36 -6.07 -9.85
N MET A 180 13.94 -7.13 -9.15
CA MET A 180 12.56 -7.35 -8.69
C MET A 180 12.56 -7.95 -7.28
N THR A 181 11.40 -7.94 -6.64
CA THR A 181 11.20 -8.51 -5.30
C THR A 181 10.05 -9.51 -5.31
N LEU A 182 10.24 -10.65 -4.64
CA LEU A 182 9.19 -11.67 -4.45
C LEU A 182 8.35 -11.35 -3.20
N ASP A 183 7.74 -10.17 -3.18
CA ASP A 183 6.83 -9.70 -2.13
C ASP A 183 5.69 -8.88 -2.76
N PHE A 184 4.69 -8.51 -1.96
CA PHE A 184 3.54 -7.74 -2.46
C PHE A 184 3.93 -6.42 -3.14
N THR A 185 4.98 -5.75 -2.64
CA THR A 185 5.50 -4.49 -3.19
C THR A 185 6.97 -4.62 -3.56
N ASP A 186 7.37 -3.98 -4.67
CA ASP A 186 8.75 -3.96 -5.15
C ASP A 186 9.35 -2.53 -5.15
N PRO A 187 9.69 -1.96 -3.98
CA PRO A 187 10.26 -0.61 -3.89
C PRO A 187 11.76 -0.57 -4.21
N PHE A 188 12.43 -1.73 -4.17
CA PHE A 188 13.90 -1.83 -4.18
C PHE A 188 14.54 -1.27 -5.44
N PRO A 189 13.99 -1.44 -6.65
CA PRO A 189 14.52 -0.77 -7.84
C PRO A 189 14.60 0.75 -7.64
N TRP A 190 13.55 1.38 -7.11
CA TRP A 190 13.59 2.81 -6.83
C TRP A 190 14.57 3.14 -5.71
N LEU A 191 14.56 2.41 -4.60
CA LEU A 191 15.42 2.67 -3.43
C LEU A 191 16.92 2.58 -3.77
N LEU A 192 17.29 1.60 -4.60
CA LEU A 192 18.67 1.36 -5.03
C LEU A 192 19.04 2.07 -6.34
N ASN A 193 18.13 2.83 -6.97
CA ASN A 193 18.36 3.43 -8.30
C ASN A 193 18.69 2.39 -9.39
N ARG A 194 17.93 1.30 -9.42
CA ARG A 194 18.01 0.22 -10.40
C ARG A 194 16.83 0.26 -11.36
N GLU A 195 16.95 -0.47 -12.46
CA GLU A 195 15.86 -0.67 -13.39
C GLU A 195 14.92 -1.77 -12.86
N PRO A 196 13.60 -1.54 -12.79
CA PRO A 196 12.67 -2.58 -12.39
C PRO A 196 12.49 -3.62 -13.50
N THR A 197 12.24 -4.87 -13.13
CA THR A 197 11.78 -5.89 -14.07
C THR A 197 10.51 -5.43 -14.78
N ARG A 198 10.47 -5.61 -16.09
CA ARG A 198 9.32 -5.22 -16.92
C ARG A 198 8.27 -6.33 -16.92
N LYS A 199 7.03 -5.98 -17.31
CA LYS A 199 5.91 -6.91 -17.52
C LYS A 199 5.42 -7.66 -16.27
N ILE A 200 5.85 -7.23 -15.09
CA ILE A 200 5.33 -7.72 -13.81
C ILE A 200 4.40 -6.67 -13.17
N GLN A 201 3.60 -7.12 -12.20
CA GLN A 201 2.74 -6.23 -11.42
C GLN A 201 3.56 -5.46 -10.38
N ILE A 202 3.23 -4.18 -10.18
CA ILE A 202 3.85 -3.34 -9.13
C ILE A 202 3.32 -3.73 -7.74
N GLY A 203 2.02 -4.05 -7.66
CA GLY A 203 1.36 -4.63 -6.49
C GLY A 203 1.03 -6.09 -6.76
N ALA A 204 1.92 -7.00 -6.36
CA ALA A 204 1.89 -8.41 -6.71
C ALA A 204 1.09 -9.23 -5.69
N ASP A 205 -0.23 -9.16 -5.79
CA ASP A 205 -1.15 -10.04 -5.06
C ASP A 205 -1.40 -11.29 -5.91
N PRO A 206 -0.82 -12.45 -5.56
CA PRO A 206 -0.88 -13.67 -6.37
C PRO A 206 -2.29 -14.24 -6.50
N PHE A 207 -3.22 -13.82 -5.65
CA PHE A 207 -4.59 -14.32 -5.65
C PHE A 207 -5.56 -13.39 -6.40
N ARG A 208 -5.10 -12.23 -6.86
CA ARG A 208 -5.99 -11.19 -7.43
C ARG A 208 -5.40 -10.44 -8.62
N THR A 209 -4.14 -10.05 -8.57
CA THR A 209 -3.57 -9.12 -9.55
C THR A 209 -2.48 -9.75 -10.41
N VAL A 210 -1.76 -10.76 -9.91
CA VAL A 210 -0.72 -11.46 -10.70
C VAL A 210 -1.41 -12.40 -11.69
N PRO A 211 -1.30 -12.16 -13.01
CA PRO A 211 -1.86 -13.07 -14.00
C PRO A 211 -0.99 -14.33 -14.13
N ALA A 212 -1.49 -15.33 -14.83
CA ALA A 212 -0.67 -16.45 -15.28
C ALA A 212 0.56 -15.95 -16.06
N MET A 213 1.72 -16.59 -15.85
CA MET A 213 2.98 -16.17 -16.46
C MET A 213 2.93 -16.38 -17.98
N THR A 214 3.08 -15.28 -18.74
CA THR A 214 3.25 -15.32 -20.20
C THR A 214 4.71 -15.52 -20.59
N ASP A 215 4.98 -15.92 -21.84
CA ASP A 215 6.34 -16.07 -22.35
C ASP A 215 7.12 -14.74 -22.30
N GLU A 216 6.49 -13.61 -22.62
CA GLU A 216 7.10 -12.28 -22.48
C GLU A 216 7.51 -11.98 -21.04
N THR A 217 6.65 -12.36 -20.08
CA THR A 217 6.92 -12.14 -18.65
C THR A 217 8.05 -13.05 -18.19
N ARG A 218 8.05 -14.31 -18.61
CA ARG A 218 9.10 -15.28 -18.32
C ARG A 218 10.46 -14.76 -18.79
N VAL A 219 10.56 -14.34 -20.04
CA VAL A 219 11.81 -13.77 -20.62
C VAL A 219 12.26 -12.53 -19.84
N ALA A 220 11.35 -11.64 -19.44
CA ALA A 220 11.70 -10.46 -18.65
C ALA A 220 12.22 -10.83 -17.25
N VAL A 221 11.60 -11.80 -16.59
CA VAL A 221 12.02 -12.31 -15.28
C VAL A 221 13.39 -12.99 -15.38
N GLU A 222 13.60 -13.89 -16.35
CA GLU A 222 14.89 -14.56 -16.61
C GLU A 222 16.01 -13.57 -16.94
N ALA A 223 15.70 -12.48 -17.65
CA ALA A 223 16.67 -11.43 -17.99
C ALA A 223 17.04 -10.51 -16.81
N THR A 224 16.28 -10.51 -15.71
CA THR A 224 16.56 -9.66 -14.54
C THR A 224 17.86 -10.10 -13.86
N ASP A 225 18.70 -9.19 -13.39
CA ASP A 225 20.01 -9.50 -12.80
C ASP A 225 19.90 -10.07 -11.39
N GLY A 226 19.12 -9.42 -10.52
CA GLY A 226 18.97 -9.79 -9.12
C GLY A 226 17.51 -9.80 -8.69
N ILE A 227 17.15 -10.78 -7.87
CA ILE A 227 15.80 -10.94 -7.36
C ILE A 227 15.86 -11.05 -5.85
N LEU A 228 15.23 -10.10 -5.16
CA LEU A 228 15.18 -10.10 -3.70
C LEU A 228 14.06 -11.04 -3.24
N ARG A 229 14.43 -12.03 -2.44
CA ARG A 229 13.51 -13.03 -1.88
C ARG A 229 13.44 -12.89 -0.36
N PRO A 230 12.35 -12.34 0.20
CA PRO A 230 12.16 -12.32 1.64
C PRO A 230 11.82 -13.72 2.17
N LYS A 231 12.35 -14.02 3.36
CA LYS A 231 12.15 -15.27 4.12
C LYS A 231 11.34 -15.05 5.41
N CYS A 232 11.34 -13.83 5.96
CA CYS A 232 10.81 -13.54 7.30
C CYS A 232 9.68 -12.51 7.30
N PRO A 233 8.51 -12.80 7.92
CA PRO A 233 8.00 -14.16 8.08
C PRO A 233 7.64 -14.73 6.69
N MET A 234 7.66 -16.04 6.54
CA MET A 234 7.08 -16.63 5.35
C MET A 234 5.56 -16.40 5.40
N THR A 235 4.99 -15.96 4.28
CA THR A 235 3.54 -15.73 4.14
C THR A 235 3.02 -16.51 2.94
N THR A 236 1.71 -16.74 2.92
CA THR A 236 1.02 -17.38 1.79
C THR A 236 1.28 -16.65 0.48
N THR A 237 1.27 -15.32 0.52
CA THR A 237 1.58 -14.45 -0.62
C THR A 237 3.02 -14.67 -1.11
N ARG A 238 4.01 -14.66 -0.20
CA ARG A 238 5.42 -14.85 -0.55
C ARG A 238 5.69 -16.25 -1.11
N LEU A 239 5.08 -17.27 -0.52
CA LEU A 239 5.15 -18.64 -1.02
C LEU A 239 4.58 -18.74 -2.44
N ALA A 240 3.36 -18.24 -2.65
CA ALA A 240 2.71 -18.29 -3.96
C ALA A 240 3.49 -17.52 -5.03
N LEU A 241 4.09 -16.36 -4.71
CA LEU A 241 4.96 -15.64 -5.65
C LEU A 241 6.21 -16.45 -6.00
N GLN A 242 6.82 -17.10 -5.02
CA GLN A 242 7.96 -17.99 -5.27
C GLN A 242 7.58 -19.17 -6.18
N GLU A 243 6.40 -19.75 -5.97
CA GLU A 243 5.88 -20.84 -6.83
C GLU A 243 5.58 -20.37 -8.26
N ILE A 244 4.90 -19.23 -8.42
CA ILE A 244 4.54 -18.68 -9.74
C ILE A 244 5.78 -18.45 -10.61
N TYR A 245 6.87 -17.97 -10.01
CA TYR A 245 8.10 -17.66 -10.74
C TYR A 245 9.13 -18.79 -10.71
N ALA A 246 8.92 -19.88 -9.97
CA ALA A 246 9.92 -20.93 -9.70
C ALA A 246 10.65 -21.40 -10.97
N ASP A 247 9.92 -21.69 -12.04
CA ASP A 247 10.48 -22.16 -13.31
C ASP A 247 11.46 -21.17 -13.93
N ALA A 248 11.13 -19.87 -13.90
CA ALA A 248 11.97 -18.80 -14.44
C ALA A 248 13.21 -18.52 -13.56
N LEU A 249 13.19 -19.01 -12.32
CA LEU A 249 14.20 -18.74 -11.29
C LEU A 249 15.07 -19.97 -10.95
N LYS A 250 14.84 -21.12 -11.58
CA LYS A 250 15.49 -22.39 -11.24
C LYS A 250 17.02 -22.37 -11.35
N ASP A 251 17.57 -21.59 -12.28
CA ASP A 251 19.00 -21.57 -12.58
C ASP A 251 19.75 -20.46 -11.81
N ARG A 252 19.09 -19.79 -10.84
CA ARG A 252 19.66 -18.65 -10.12
C ARG A 252 20.65 -19.08 -9.04
N GLU A 253 21.74 -18.32 -8.89
CA GLU A 253 22.65 -18.46 -7.75
C GLU A 253 22.04 -17.77 -6.53
N VAL A 254 21.84 -18.51 -5.44
CA VAL A 254 21.24 -17.96 -4.21
C VAL A 254 22.34 -17.43 -3.31
N VAL A 255 22.34 -16.12 -3.09
CA VAL A 255 23.25 -15.44 -2.15
C VAL A 255 22.45 -14.99 -0.92
N PRO A 256 22.73 -15.50 0.29
CA PRO A 256 22.13 -14.97 1.50
C PRO A 256 22.65 -13.56 1.76
N LEU A 257 21.76 -12.57 1.79
CA LEU A 257 22.11 -11.19 2.15
C LEU A 257 22.14 -11.02 3.66
N ASP A 258 21.08 -11.51 4.32
CA ASP A 258 20.95 -11.58 5.77
C ASP A 258 20.08 -12.79 6.18
N ALA A 259 19.70 -12.83 7.46
CA ALA A 259 18.85 -13.90 7.99
C ALA A 259 17.48 -13.99 7.30
N CYS A 260 16.97 -12.89 6.77
CA CYS A 260 15.61 -12.73 6.28
C CYS A 260 15.50 -12.40 4.79
N TRP A 261 16.61 -12.18 4.09
CA TRP A 261 16.65 -11.87 2.67
C TRP A 261 17.71 -12.70 1.95
N ASP A 262 17.29 -13.26 0.82
CA ASP A 262 18.21 -13.78 -0.18
C ASP A 262 18.19 -12.90 -1.43
N LEU A 263 19.29 -12.95 -2.15
CA LEU A 263 19.44 -12.41 -3.49
C LEU A 263 19.63 -13.58 -4.46
N LEU A 264 18.67 -13.75 -5.37
CA LEU A 264 18.74 -14.72 -6.45
C LEU A 264 19.38 -14.04 -7.66
N LEU A 265 20.62 -14.40 -7.94
CA LEU A 265 21.43 -13.80 -9.01
C LEU A 265 21.30 -14.56 -10.31
N ARG A 266 21.28 -13.81 -11.41
CA ARG A 266 21.41 -14.37 -12.75
C ARG A 266 22.78 -15.06 -12.90
N PRO A 267 22.84 -16.25 -13.53
CA PRO A 267 24.10 -16.86 -13.91
C PRO A 267 25.00 -15.89 -14.67
N GLY A 268 26.30 -15.91 -14.36
CA GLY A 268 27.32 -15.09 -15.03
C GLY A 268 27.48 -13.66 -14.50
N ILE A 269 26.70 -13.24 -13.50
CA ILE A 269 26.94 -11.95 -12.82
C ILE A 269 28.19 -12.01 -11.93
N LEU A 270 28.34 -13.08 -11.16
CA LEU A 270 29.56 -13.33 -10.39
C LEU A 270 30.60 -13.95 -11.32
N GLN A 271 31.70 -13.22 -11.55
CA GLN A 271 32.88 -13.80 -12.18
C GLN A 271 33.65 -14.55 -11.10
N LYS A 272 33.53 -15.88 -11.09
CA LYS A 272 34.34 -16.76 -10.23
C LYS A 272 35.72 -16.96 -10.84
#